data_AF-A0AAI9I3N9-F1
#
_entry.id   AF-A0AAI9I3N9-F1
#
_cell.length_a   1.000
_cell.length_b   1.000
_cell.length_c   1.000
_cell.angle_alpha   90.00
_cell.angle_beta   90.00
_cell.angle_gamma   90.00
#
_symmetry.space_group_name_H-M   'P 1'
#
loop_
_entity.id
_entity.type
_entity.pdbx_description
1 polymer ?
#
loop_
_entity_poly.entity_id
_entity_poly.type
_entity_poly.pdbx_seq_one_letter_code
_entity_poly.pdbx_strand_id
1 'polypeptide(L)'
;MERKLNKLQVAYILGRQNYLPLGGVAMHDFREYRGDVDLDVFKNCLREVVEKHNALRIVIDHKKFSQKESTDLDLNLKIIDYQNDIKTETLSKIEQLREQVSHYKHESNKSPWGVWFIQLNKKLDVDYHTVILFSFDGLILDGYSISSIINEILILY
;
A
#
# COMPACT_ATOMS: atom_id res chain seq x y z
N MET A 1 -0.85 -21.13 -10.09
CA MET A 1 -0.28 -21.38 -11.43
C MET A 1 0.37 -20.10 -11.94
N GLU A 2 1.60 -20.18 -12.44
CA GLU A 2 2.35 -19.03 -12.96
C GLU A 2 1.81 -18.65 -14.36
N ARG A 3 1.66 -17.35 -14.61
CA ARG A 3 1.10 -16.78 -15.84
C ARG A 3 2.02 -15.68 -16.37
N LYS A 4 2.07 -15.48 -17.70
CA LYS A 4 2.84 -14.38 -18.29
C LYS A 4 2.18 -13.02 -17.97
N LEU A 5 2.99 -11.98 -17.89
CA LEU A 5 2.50 -10.61 -17.79
C LEU A 5 1.91 -10.12 -19.11
N ASN A 6 0.92 -9.24 -19.03
CA ASN A 6 0.41 -8.56 -20.21
C ASN A 6 1.37 -7.45 -20.68
N LYS A 7 1.14 -6.91 -21.88
CA LYS A 7 2.03 -5.88 -22.47
C LYS A 7 2.13 -4.62 -21.61
N LEU A 8 1.06 -4.23 -20.92
CA LEU A 8 1.04 -3.04 -20.06
C LEU A 8 1.88 -3.25 -18.80
N GLN A 9 1.75 -4.41 -18.14
CA GLN A 9 2.56 -4.79 -16.99
C GLN A 9 4.06 -4.85 -17.35
N VAL A 10 4.39 -5.42 -18.52
CA VAL A 10 5.78 -5.41 -19.04
C VAL A 10 6.27 -3.97 -19.24
N ALA A 11 5.46 -3.09 -19.82
CA ALA A 11 5.80 -1.68 -20.01
C ALA A 11 6.03 -0.97 -18.66
N TYR A 12 5.22 -1.23 -17.63
CA TYR A 12 5.44 -0.69 -16.29
C TYR A 12 6.74 -1.19 -15.64
N ILE A 13 7.11 -2.45 -15.83
CA ILE A 13 8.41 -2.98 -15.35
C ILE A 13 9.58 -2.32 -16.06
N LEU A 14 9.49 -2.09 -17.37
CA LEU A 14 10.57 -1.45 -18.13
C LEU A 14 10.65 0.06 -17.84
N GLY A 15 9.50 0.74 -17.75
CA GLY A 15 9.41 2.18 -17.49
C GLY A 15 9.88 2.57 -16.09
N ARG A 16 9.72 1.69 -15.09
CA ARG A 16 10.20 1.97 -13.71
C ARG A 16 11.71 1.81 -13.53
N GLN A 17 12.43 1.35 -14.56
CA GLN A 17 13.89 1.33 -14.57
C GLN A 17 14.46 2.64 -15.15
N ASN A 18 15.69 2.99 -14.79
CA ASN A 18 16.36 4.19 -15.27
C ASN A 18 16.96 4.04 -16.69
N TYR A 19 16.51 3.05 -17.47
CA TYR A 19 17.05 2.77 -18.80
C TYR A 19 16.40 3.61 -19.91
N LEU A 20 15.25 4.22 -19.64
CA LEU A 20 14.47 4.98 -20.62
C LEU A 20 14.40 6.46 -20.23
N PRO A 21 14.39 7.39 -21.20
CA PRO A 21 14.04 8.79 -20.94
C PRO A 21 12.66 8.89 -20.29
N LEU A 22 12.54 9.72 -19.24
CA LEU A 22 11.33 9.84 -18.40
C LEU A 22 10.92 8.53 -17.67
N GLY A 23 11.81 7.54 -17.61
CA GLY A 23 11.66 6.34 -16.79
C GLY A 23 12.09 6.56 -15.33
N GLY A 24 12.24 5.47 -14.59
CA GLY A 24 12.68 5.47 -13.19
C GLY A 24 11.57 5.65 -12.14
N VAL A 25 10.36 5.93 -12.61
CA VAL A 25 9.15 6.12 -11.80
C VAL A 25 8.20 4.94 -12.02
N ALA A 26 7.66 4.40 -10.93
CA ALA A 26 6.64 3.37 -10.99
C ALA A 26 5.25 4.00 -11.20
N MET A 27 4.34 3.28 -11.86
CA MET A 27 2.92 3.63 -11.78
C MET A 27 2.46 3.32 -10.36
N HIS A 28 2.37 4.35 -9.53
CA HIS A 28 2.20 4.24 -8.09
C HIS A 28 1.07 5.16 -7.65
N ASP A 29 0.09 4.61 -6.93
CA ASP A 29 -1.01 5.36 -6.32
C ASP A 29 -0.78 5.37 -4.81
N PHE A 30 -0.54 6.57 -4.29
CA PHE A 30 -0.37 6.85 -2.86
C PHE A 30 -1.59 7.60 -2.35
N ARG A 31 -2.21 7.09 -1.28
CA ARG A 31 -3.35 7.75 -0.63
C ARG A 31 -3.17 7.83 0.87
N GLU A 32 -3.67 8.90 1.44
CA GLU A 32 -3.66 9.13 2.88
C GLU A 32 -5.07 9.35 3.38
N TYR A 33 -5.39 8.69 4.49
CA TYR A 33 -6.61 8.87 5.24
C TYR A 33 -6.28 9.17 6.69
N ARG A 34 -7.11 9.98 7.34
CA ARG A 34 -6.95 10.41 8.73
C ARG A 34 -8.29 10.25 9.45
N GLY A 35 -8.22 9.88 10.72
CA GLY A 35 -9.40 9.77 11.58
C GLY A 35 -9.06 9.06 12.88
N ASP A 36 -10.10 8.58 13.57
CA ASP A 36 -9.97 7.72 14.74
C ASP A 36 -10.41 6.31 14.35
N VAL A 37 -9.42 5.47 14.02
CA VAL A 37 -9.66 4.13 13.49
C VAL A 37 -9.21 3.08 14.50
N ASP A 38 -10.05 2.09 14.77
CA ASP A 38 -9.71 0.92 15.56
C ASP A 38 -8.87 -0.05 14.71
N LEU A 39 -7.69 -0.39 15.21
CA LEU A 39 -6.73 -1.22 14.50
C LEU A 39 -7.25 -2.65 14.24
N ASP A 40 -7.94 -3.24 15.21
CA ASP A 40 -8.40 -4.64 15.11
C ASP A 40 -9.58 -4.75 14.14
N VAL A 41 -10.50 -3.77 14.18
CA VAL A 41 -11.59 -3.67 13.20
C VAL A 41 -10.99 -3.46 11.80
N PHE A 42 -10.10 -2.48 11.63
CA PHE A 42 -9.46 -2.21 10.33
C PHE A 42 -8.73 -3.43 9.78
N LYS A 43 -7.99 -4.16 10.63
CA LYS A 43 -7.28 -5.38 10.24
C LYS A 43 -8.24 -6.47 9.74
N ASN A 44 -9.44 -6.57 10.32
CA ASN A 44 -10.46 -7.51 9.87
C ASN A 44 -11.07 -7.10 8.52
N CYS A 45 -11.43 -5.82 8.34
CA CYS A 45 -11.91 -5.30 7.06
C CYS A 45 -10.87 -5.51 5.96
N LEU A 46 -9.60 -5.22 6.24
CA LEU A 46 -8.50 -5.44 5.31
C LEU A 46 -8.34 -6.92 4.96
N ARG A 47 -8.44 -7.81 5.95
CA ARG A 47 -8.38 -9.26 5.71
C ARG A 47 -9.48 -9.72 4.75
N GLU A 48 -10.71 -9.31 4.99
CA GLU A 48 -11.85 -9.70 4.15
C GLU A 48 -11.66 -9.25 2.69
N VAL A 49 -11.22 -8.01 2.49
CA VAL A 49 -10.92 -7.48 1.15
C VAL A 49 -9.76 -8.22 0.50
N VAL A 50 -8.69 -8.53 1.24
CA VAL A 50 -7.55 -9.31 0.73
C VAL A 50 -7.94 -10.73 0.38
N GLU A 51 -8.85 -11.37 1.13
CA GLU A 51 -9.38 -12.71 0.84
C GLU A 51 -10.27 -12.71 -0.41
N LYS A 52 -11.09 -11.68 -0.57
CA LYS A 52 -12.01 -11.54 -1.70
C LYS A 52 -11.30 -11.26 -3.03
N HIS A 53 -10.26 -10.44 -3.02
CA HIS A 53 -9.62 -9.94 -4.24
C HIS A 53 -8.27 -10.60 -4.52
N ASN A 54 -8.27 -11.60 -5.41
CA ASN A 54 -7.04 -12.31 -5.81
C ASN A 54 -5.92 -11.38 -6.31
N ALA A 55 -6.26 -10.21 -6.89
CA ALA A 55 -5.29 -9.22 -7.35
C ALA A 55 -4.35 -8.74 -6.22
N LEU A 56 -4.85 -8.62 -4.99
CA LEU A 56 -4.06 -8.26 -3.81
C LEU A 56 -3.11 -9.39 -3.37
N ARG A 57 -3.23 -10.59 -3.94
CA ARG A 57 -2.34 -11.72 -3.68
C ARG A 57 -1.42 -12.04 -4.87
N ILE A 58 -1.40 -11.23 -5.92
CA ILE A 58 -0.54 -11.45 -7.09
C ILE A 58 0.88 -10.98 -6.81
N VAL A 59 1.85 -11.89 -6.90
CA VAL A 59 3.28 -11.61 -6.86
C VAL A 59 3.83 -11.54 -8.29
N ILE A 60 4.66 -10.54 -8.58
CA ILE A 60 5.21 -10.27 -9.92
C ILE A 60 6.71 -10.63 -9.95
N ASP A 61 7.10 -11.52 -10.86
CA ASP A 61 8.52 -11.80 -11.15
C ASP A 61 8.99 -10.88 -12.29
N HIS A 62 9.77 -9.86 -11.92
CA HIS A 62 10.28 -8.86 -12.87
C HIS A 62 11.28 -9.44 -13.86
N LYS A 63 11.96 -10.55 -13.54
CA LYS A 63 13.00 -11.17 -14.39
C LYS A 63 12.36 -12.09 -15.42
N LYS A 64 11.39 -12.88 -14.98
CA LYS A 64 10.66 -13.83 -15.85
C LYS A 64 9.51 -13.17 -16.61
N PHE A 65 9.15 -11.93 -16.26
CA PHE A 65 7.95 -11.26 -16.75
C PHE A 65 6.72 -12.16 -16.57
N SER A 66 6.58 -12.69 -15.36
CA SER A 66 5.47 -13.56 -14.96
C SER A 66 4.83 -13.10 -13.67
N GLN A 67 3.67 -13.65 -13.38
CA GLN A 67 2.90 -13.42 -12.17
C GLN A 67 2.33 -14.72 -11.63
N LYS A 68 2.17 -14.81 -10.32
CA LYS A 68 1.49 -15.92 -9.67
C LYS A 68 0.69 -15.39 -8.49
N GLU A 69 -0.41 -16.06 -8.20
CA GLU A 69 -1.13 -15.83 -6.95
C GLU A 69 -0.37 -16.51 -5.80
N SER A 70 -0.16 -15.78 -4.72
CA SER A 70 0.35 -16.30 -3.45
C SER A 70 -0.76 -17.07 -2.74
N THR A 71 -0.40 -18.18 -2.12
CA THR A 71 -1.28 -18.90 -1.19
C THR A 71 -1.30 -18.27 0.20
N ASP A 72 -0.30 -17.44 0.49
CA ASP A 72 -0.19 -16.77 1.78
C ASP A 72 -1.04 -15.50 1.79
N LEU A 73 -1.88 -15.38 2.82
CA LEU A 73 -2.71 -14.21 3.04
C LEU A 73 -1.92 -13.12 3.79
N ASP A 74 -1.00 -12.46 3.08
CA ASP A 74 -0.28 -11.30 3.60
C ASP A 74 -1.17 -10.05 3.51
N LEU A 75 -1.43 -9.41 4.65
CA LEU A 75 -2.19 -8.15 4.70
C LEU A 75 -1.36 -6.95 4.27
N ASN A 76 -0.04 -7.11 4.06
CA ASN A 76 0.88 -6.03 3.74
C ASN A 76 0.72 -4.82 4.68
N LEU A 77 0.34 -5.07 5.93
CA LEU A 77 0.02 -4.08 6.95
C LEU A 77 1.21 -3.86 7.88
N LYS A 78 1.70 -2.64 7.95
CA LYS A 78 2.72 -2.18 8.90
C LYS A 78 2.05 -1.30 9.96
N ILE A 79 2.26 -1.64 11.22
CA ILE A 79 1.72 -0.87 12.36
C ILE A 79 2.86 -0.05 12.95
N ILE A 80 2.62 1.25 13.12
CA ILE A 80 3.58 2.21 13.68
C ILE A 80 2.92 2.89 14.86
N ASP A 81 3.51 2.72 16.04
CA ASP A 81 2.96 3.25 17.29
C ASP A 81 3.79 4.45 17.76
N TYR A 82 3.19 5.64 17.69
CA TYR A 82 3.72 6.88 18.24
C TYR A 82 2.89 7.39 19.43
N GLN A 83 2.10 6.53 20.07
CA GLN A 83 1.24 6.94 21.19
C GLN A 83 2.02 7.49 22.39
N ASN A 84 3.29 7.10 22.54
CA ASN A 84 4.17 7.54 23.63
C ASN A 84 5.21 8.59 23.22
N ASP A 85 5.21 9.02 21.95
CA ASP A 85 6.20 9.95 21.44
C ASP A 85 5.98 11.39 21.90
N ILE A 86 7.07 12.17 21.89
CA ILE A 86 7.05 13.61 22.16
C ILE A 86 6.33 14.31 21.00
N LYS A 87 5.40 15.21 21.37
CA LYS A 87 4.47 15.86 20.42
C LYS A 87 5.17 16.52 19.22
N THR A 88 6.24 17.27 19.48
CA THR A 88 6.96 18.05 18.47
C THR A 88 7.68 17.19 17.44
N GLU A 89 8.10 15.98 17.81
CA GLU A 89 8.82 15.06 16.90
C GLU A 89 7.86 14.19 16.08
N THR A 90 6.68 13.91 16.63
CA THR A 90 5.70 12.99 16.02
C THR A 90 5.26 13.47 14.64
N LEU A 91 4.94 14.76 14.48
CA LEU A 91 4.52 15.31 13.19
C LEU A 91 5.62 15.21 12.12
N SER A 92 6.87 15.51 12.49
CA SER A 92 8.02 15.39 11.58
C SER A 92 8.25 13.93 11.14
N LYS A 93 8.11 12.97 12.05
CA LYS A 93 8.19 11.54 11.73
C LYS A 93 7.10 11.11 10.74
N ILE A 94 5.88 11.63 10.86
CA ILE A 94 4.78 11.36 9.91
C ILE A 94 5.10 11.95 8.54
N GLU A 95 5.60 13.18 8.46
CA GLU A 95 6.02 13.79 7.19
C GLU A 95 7.10 12.97 6.49
N GLN A 96 8.13 12.55 7.22
CA GLN A 96 9.19 11.70 6.67
C GLN A 96 8.65 10.36 6.17
N LEU A 97 7.73 9.75 6.93
CA LEU A 97 7.11 8.51 6.53
C LEU A 97 6.22 8.69 5.30
N ARG A 98 5.46 9.79 5.20
CA ARG A 98 4.67 10.13 4.02
C ARG A 98 5.55 10.21 2.78
N GLU A 99 6.66 10.94 2.86
CA GLU A 99 7.61 11.08 1.75
C GLU A 99 8.22 9.73 1.34
N GLN A 100 8.57 8.88 2.31
CA GLN A 100 9.09 7.54 2.06
C GLN A 100 8.03 6.64 1.39
N VAL A 101 6.79 6.67 1.87
CA VAL A 101 5.71 5.82 1.37
C VAL A 101 5.22 6.30 0.00
N SER A 102 5.18 7.61 -0.25
CA SER A 102 4.77 8.18 -1.54
C SER A 102 5.75 7.90 -2.69
N HIS A 103 6.95 7.41 -2.38
CA HIS A 103 7.94 6.97 -3.38
C HIS A 103 8.31 5.48 -3.21
N TYR A 104 7.51 4.73 -2.44
CA TYR A 104 7.84 3.37 -2.08
C TYR A 104 7.85 2.46 -3.32
N LYS A 105 8.94 1.70 -3.47
CA LYS A 105 9.08 0.68 -4.50
C LYS A 105 8.87 -0.68 -3.86
N HIS A 106 7.76 -1.32 -4.19
CA HIS A 106 7.40 -2.63 -3.64
C HIS A 106 8.41 -3.72 -4.05
N GLU A 107 8.70 -4.63 -3.11
CA GLU A 107 9.58 -5.77 -3.30
C GLU A 107 8.94 -6.81 -4.24
N SER A 108 9.76 -7.52 -5.02
CA SER A 108 9.29 -8.50 -6.02
C SER A 108 8.82 -9.84 -5.44
N ASN A 109 9.04 -10.08 -4.14
CA ASN A 109 8.64 -11.32 -3.45
C ASN A 109 7.24 -11.26 -2.84
N LYS A 110 6.61 -10.08 -2.81
CA LYS A 110 5.27 -9.86 -2.27
C LYS A 110 4.36 -9.25 -3.33
N SER A 111 3.07 -9.25 -3.03
CA SER A 111 2.11 -8.51 -3.85
C SER A 111 2.38 -7.02 -3.72
N PRO A 112 2.50 -6.25 -4.82
CA PRO A 112 3.05 -4.91 -4.81
C PRO A 112 2.02 -3.85 -4.37
N TRP A 113 1.61 -3.95 -3.11
CA TRP A 113 0.83 -2.94 -2.39
C TRP A 113 1.19 -2.97 -0.91
N GLY A 114 0.74 -1.98 -0.14
CA GLY A 114 0.96 -1.95 1.30
C GLY A 114 0.17 -0.88 2.01
N VAL A 115 0.02 -1.08 3.31
CA VAL A 115 -0.69 -0.19 4.22
C VAL A 115 0.17 0.10 5.43
N TRP A 116 0.28 1.37 5.80
CA TRP A 116 0.91 1.80 7.04
C TRP A 116 -0.18 2.40 7.93
N PHE A 117 -0.40 1.77 9.07
CA PHE A 117 -1.35 2.20 10.08
C PHE A 117 -0.57 2.85 11.22
N ILE A 118 -0.71 4.15 11.38
CA ILE A 118 0.09 4.97 12.29
C ILE A 118 -0.82 5.46 13.42
N GLN A 119 -0.51 5.07 14.65
CA GLN A 119 -1.24 5.49 15.85
C GLN A 119 -0.53 6.66 16.51
N LEU A 120 -1.29 7.70 16.84
CA LEU A 120 -0.78 8.95 17.38
C LEU A 120 -1.12 9.10 18.86
N ASN A 121 -0.31 9.89 19.55
CA ASN A 121 -0.56 10.24 20.94
C ASN A 121 -1.85 11.05 21.07
N LYS A 122 -2.81 10.55 21.87
CA LYS A 122 -4.11 11.21 22.15
C LYS A 122 -4.01 12.59 22.80
N LYS A 123 -2.82 12.98 23.26
CA LYS A 123 -2.58 14.32 23.82
C LYS A 123 -2.21 15.33 22.74
N LEU A 124 -1.92 14.92 21.50
CA LEU A 124 -1.68 15.84 20.40
C LEU A 124 -2.91 16.72 20.16
N ASP A 125 -2.68 17.97 19.79
CA ASP A 125 -3.76 18.92 19.51
C ASP A 125 -4.15 18.81 18.02
N VAL A 126 -4.79 17.69 17.68
CA VAL A 126 -5.25 17.33 16.33
C VAL A 126 -6.61 16.65 16.41
N ASP A 127 -7.36 16.69 15.32
CA ASP A 127 -8.70 16.11 15.18
C ASP A 127 -8.71 14.62 14.79
N TYR A 128 -7.53 13.99 14.68
CA TYR A 128 -7.37 12.58 14.34
C TYR A 128 -6.22 11.95 15.12
N HIS A 129 -6.36 10.69 15.51
CA HIS A 129 -5.29 9.95 16.20
C HIS A 129 -4.77 8.76 15.40
N THR A 130 -5.24 8.59 14.18
CA THR A 130 -4.76 7.58 13.24
C THR A 130 -4.51 8.19 11.88
N VAL A 131 -3.38 7.82 11.28
CA VAL A 131 -3.07 8.09 9.88
C VAL A 131 -2.89 6.76 9.17
N ILE A 132 -3.58 6.57 8.06
CA ILE A 132 -3.48 5.37 7.22
C ILE A 132 -2.91 5.77 5.87
N LEU A 133 -1.76 5.21 5.52
CA LEU A 133 -1.13 5.42 4.23
C LEU A 133 -1.30 4.16 3.38
N PHE A 134 -1.87 4.31 2.19
CA PHE A 134 -1.98 3.26 1.18
C PHE A 134 -0.96 3.50 0.07
N SER A 135 -0.37 2.41 -0.40
CA SER A 135 0.57 2.38 -1.51
C SER A 135 0.20 1.23 -2.43
N PHE A 136 -0.13 1.52 -3.69
CA PHE A 136 -0.47 0.51 -4.69
C PHE A 136 0.38 0.67 -5.94
N ASP A 137 0.84 -0.45 -6.49
CA ASP A 137 1.54 -0.49 -7.77
C ASP A 137 0.57 -0.84 -8.91
N GLY A 138 0.70 -0.11 -10.01
CA GLY A 138 -0.03 -0.31 -11.27
C GLY A 138 0.14 -1.68 -11.90
N LEU A 139 1.13 -2.45 -11.44
CA LEU A 139 1.34 -3.81 -11.91
C LEU A 139 0.18 -4.76 -11.60
N ILE A 140 -0.58 -4.52 -10.54
CA ILE A 140 -1.67 -5.42 -10.12
C ILE A 140 -3.06 -4.79 -10.19
N LEU A 141 -3.15 -3.46 -10.14
CA LEU A 141 -4.42 -2.73 -10.09
C LEU A 141 -4.33 -1.43 -10.89
N ASP A 142 -5.45 -1.01 -11.49
CA ASP A 142 -5.60 0.33 -12.04
C ASP A 142 -6.25 1.29 -11.04
N GLY A 143 -6.29 2.60 -11.36
CA GLY A 143 -6.82 3.62 -10.45
C GLY A 143 -8.30 3.42 -10.07
N TYR A 144 -9.11 2.83 -10.96
CA TYR A 144 -10.50 2.49 -10.66
C TYR A 144 -10.56 1.37 -9.62
N SER A 145 -9.83 0.28 -9.85
CA SER A 145 -9.79 -0.88 -8.97
C SER A 145 -9.26 -0.51 -7.58
N ILE A 146 -8.23 0.34 -7.51
CA ILE A 146 -7.68 0.89 -6.25
C ILE A 146 -8.77 1.65 -5.49
N SER A 147 -9.49 2.54 -6.18
CA SER A 147 -10.56 3.33 -5.55
C SER A 147 -11.71 2.45 -5.05
N SER A 148 -12.05 1.39 -5.81
CA SER A 148 -13.08 0.42 -5.45
C SER A 148 -12.69 -0.39 -4.20
N ILE A 149 -11.46 -0.91 -4.17
CA ILE A 149 -10.91 -1.68 -3.04
C ILE A 149 -10.90 -0.83 -1.76
N ILE A 150 -10.42 0.41 -1.84
CA ILE A 150 -10.39 1.31 -0.67
C ILE A 150 -11.82 1.61 -0.21
N ASN A 151 -12.73 1.92 -1.13
CA ASN A 151 -14.13 2.17 -0.79
C ASN A 151 -14.79 0.95 -0.13
N GLU A 152 -14.45 -0.27 -0.54
CA GLU A 152 -14.93 -1.50 0.08
C GLU A 152 -14.42 -1.64 1.52
N ILE A 153 -13.14 -1.35 1.79
CA ILE A 153 -12.60 -1.31 3.16
C ILE A 153 -13.38 -0.29 4.02
N LEU A 154 -13.69 0.89 3.46
CA LEU A 154 -14.44 1.94 4.15
C LEU A 154 -15.91 1.58 4.41
N ILE A 155 -16.54 0.78 3.56
CA ILE A 155 -17.93 0.32 3.76
C ILE A 155 -17.99 -0.79 4.82
N LEU A 156 -16.97 -1.64 4.89
CA LEU A 156 -16.88 -2.73 5.86
C LEU A 156 -16.55 -2.26 7.28
N TYR A 157 -15.97 -1.06 7.41
CA TYR A 157 -15.58 -0.46 8.68
C TYR A 157 -16.74 0.34 9.29
#